data_AF-A0A4Y8CDX7-F1
#
_entry.id   AF-A0A4Y8CDX7-F1
#
_cell.length_a   1.000
_cell.length_b   1.000
_cell.length_c   1.000
_cell.angle_alpha   90.00
_cell.angle_beta   90.00
_cell.angle_gamma   90.00
#
_symmetry.space_group_name_H-M   'P 1'
#
loop_
_entity.id
_entity.type
_entity.pdbx_description
1 polymer ?
#
loop_
_entity_poly.entity_id
_entity_poly.type
_entity_poly.pdbx_seq_one_letter_code
_entity_poly.pdbx_strand_id
1 'polypeptide(L)'
;PQSQISRPVISAEYILKQNPDILILGINAKNNLLDTNALLKNTKAVKTGSIYFNKDTHILLRLSPKIIDRIQEFKTKLENNNF
;
A
#
# COMPACT_ATOMS: atom_id res chain seq x y z
N PRO A 1 3.09 -1.30 -28.40
CA PRO A 1 1.64 -1.62 -28.35
C PRO A 1 0.98 -1.01 -27.10
N GLN A 2 -0.17 -0.35 -27.26
CA GLN A 2 -0.99 0.08 -26.12
C GLN A 2 -1.50 -1.19 -25.42
N SER A 3 -1.13 -1.35 -24.16
CA SER A 3 -1.51 -2.50 -23.35
C SER A 3 -3.02 -2.45 -23.09
N GLN A 4 -3.76 -3.53 -23.40
CA GLN A 4 -5.20 -3.67 -23.11
C GLN A 4 -5.48 -3.95 -21.61
N ILE A 5 -4.50 -3.76 -20.73
CA ILE A 5 -4.63 -4.06 -19.30
C ILE A 5 -5.49 -2.97 -18.63
N SER A 6 -6.69 -3.35 -18.20
CA SER A 6 -7.52 -2.52 -17.33
C SER A 6 -6.82 -2.34 -15.96
N ARG A 7 -6.60 -1.09 -15.58
CA ARG A 7 -6.05 -0.72 -14.26
C ARG A 7 -7.15 -0.04 -13.46
N PRO A 8 -7.97 -0.80 -12.72
CA PRO A 8 -9.09 -0.22 -11.99
C PRO A 8 -8.58 0.79 -10.96
N VAL A 9 -9.18 1.97 -10.97
CA VAL A 9 -9.00 2.97 -9.92
C VAL A 9 -9.88 2.56 -8.75
N ILE A 10 -9.27 2.30 -7.60
CA ILE A 10 -9.99 1.93 -6.39
C ILE A 10 -10.41 3.20 -5.65
N SER A 11 -11.71 3.34 -5.36
CA SER A 11 -12.26 4.51 -4.68
C SER A 11 -12.06 4.45 -3.16
N ALA A 12 -12.13 5.60 -2.49
CA ALA A 12 -12.01 5.69 -1.04
C ALA A 12 -13.17 4.99 -0.30
N GLU A 13 -14.38 5.04 -0.87
CA GLU A 13 -15.57 4.35 -0.36
C GLU A 13 -15.40 2.84 -0.39
N TYR A 14 -14.81 2.30 -1.47
CA TYR A 14 -14.49 0.88 -1.56
C TYR A 14 -13.48 0.47 -0.49
N ILE A 15 -12.40 1.23 -0.32
CA ILE A 15 -11.38 0.96 0.70
C ILE A 15 -12.00 1.00 2.10
N LEU A 16 -12.85 1.99 2.39
CA LEU A 16 -13.56 2.10 3.66
C LEU A 16 -14.50 0.90 3.88
N LYS A 17 -15.21 0.46 2.85
CA LYS A 17 -16.10 -0.71 2.92
C LYS A 17 -15.32 -2.01 3.20
N GLN A 18 -14.15 -2.19 2.59
CA GLN A 18 -13.29 -3.34 2.87
C GLN A 18 -12.61 -3.26 4.24
N ASN A 19 -12.42 -2.04 4.76
CA ASN A 19 -11.89 -1.76 6.09
C ASN A 19 -10.58 -2.51 6.43
N PRO A 20 -9.50 -2.29 5.66
CA PRO A 20 -8.28 -3.09 5.78
C PRO A 20 -7.59 -2.92 7.14
N ASP A 21 -6.94 -3.98 7.60
CA ASP A 21 -6.06 -3.96 8.79
C ASP A 21 -4.77 -3.18 8.57
N ILE A 22 -4.23 -3.22 7.34
CA ILE A 22 -2.96 -2.57 6.98
C ILE A 22 -3.16 -1.82 5.66
N LEU A 23 -2.63 -0.60 5.59
CA LEU A 23 -2.57 0.20 4.36
C LEU A 23 -1.11 0.39 3.93
N ILE A 24 -0.72 -0.17 2.77
CA ILE A 24 0.62 -0.01 2.21
C ILE A 24 0.55 0.99 1.07
N LEU A 25 1.18 2.13 1.26
CA LEU A 25 1.22 3.24 0.31
C LEU A 25 2.45 3.11 -0.57
N GLY A 26 2.22 2.98 -1.88
CA GLY A 26 3.29 2.76 -2.84
C GLY A 26 4.01 4.02 -3.30
N ILE A 27 4.86 3.84 -4.31
CA ILE A 27 5.68 4.91 -4.93
C ILE A 27 4.80 6.12 -5.30
N ASN A 28 5.23 7.31 -4.89
CA ASN A 28 4.54 8.60 -5.08
C ASN A 28 3.28 8.85 -4.25
N ALA A 29 2.96 7.99 -3.27
CA ALA A 29 1.96 8.34 -2.28
C ALA A 29 2.41 9.59 -1.51
N LYS A 30 1.55 10.61 -1.50
CA LYS A 30 1.84 11.87 -0.80
C LYS A 30 1.48 11.74 0.67
N ASN A 31 2.25 12.41 1.52
CA ASN A 31 2.02 12.43 2.97
C ASN A 31 0.65 13.02 3.34
N ASN A 32 0.03 13.83 2.45
CA ASN A 32 -1.29 14.43 2.64
C ASN A 32 -2.46 13.55 2.14
N LEU A 33 -2.26 12.23 1.96
CA LEU A 33 -3.31 11.31 1.50
C LEU A 33 -4.57 11.40 2.38
N LEU A 34 -4.39 11.45 3.70
CA LEU A 34 -5.50 11.48 4.65
C LEU A 34 -6.22 12.83 4.67
N ASP A 35 -5.53 13.92 4.33
CA ASP A 35 -6.14 15.25 4.22
C ASP A 35 -6.97 15.36 2.94
N THR A 36 -6.50 14.73 1.86
CA THR A 36 -7.21 14.69 0.58
C THR A 36 -8.32 13.64 0.54
N ASN A 37 -8.29 12.64 1.43
CA ASN A 37 -9.26 11.56 1.49
C ASN A 37 -9.72 11.29 2.93
N ALA A 38 -10.56 12.20 3.46
CA ALA A 38 -11.03 12.13 4.84
C ALA A 38 -11.74 10.81 5.20
N LEU A 39 -12.38 10.13 4.23
CA LEU A 39 -13.02 8.84 4.42
C LEU A 39 -12.05 7.76 4.90
N LEU A 40 -10.79 7.81 4.47
CA LEU A 40 -9.78 6.81 4.83
C LEU A 40 -9.45 6.85 6.33
N LYS A 41 -9.61 8.00 7.00
CA LYS A 41 -9.41 8.15 8.45
C LYS A 41 -10.27 7.19 9.28
N ASN A 42 -11.36 6.68 8.69
CA ASN A 42 -12.28 5.77 9.35
C ASN A 42 -11.92 4.28 9.21
N THR A 43 -10.93 3.94 8.36
CA THR A 43 -10.44 2.57 8.22
C THR A 43 -9.72 2.08 9.48
N LYS A 44 -9.71 0.77 9.68
CA LYS A 44 -8.99 0.12 10.79
C LYS A 44 -7.50 0.43 10.73
N ALA A 45 -6.87 0.27 9.57
CA ALA A 45 -5.45 0.58 9.36
C ALA A 45 -5.06 1.98 9.85
N VAL A 46 -5.87 3.01 9.56
CA VAL A 46 -5.57 4.38 10.00
C VAL A 46 -5.77 4.54 11.51
N LYS A 47 -6.84 3.97 12.07
CA LYS A 47 -7.13 4.02 13.50
C LYS A 47 -6.09 3.30 14.36
N THR A 48 -5.48 2.23 13.84
CA THR A 48 -4.43 1.46 14.53
C THR A 48 -3.02 1.95 14.21
N GLY A 49 -2.87 3.00 13.39
CA GLY A 49 -1.55 3.50 12.96
C GLY A 49 -0.81 2.56 12.00
N SER A 50 -1.48 1.56 11.44
CA SER A 50 -0.92 0.55 10.53
C SER A 50 -0.90 1.03 9.07
N ILE A 51 -0.29 2.21 8.86
CA ILE A 51 -0.09 2.82 7.54
C ILE A 51 1.41 2.89 7.25
N TYR A 52 1.85 2.32 6.13
CA TYR A 52 3.26 2.23 5.77
C TYR A 52 3.52 2.84 4.39
N PHE A 53 4.52 3.72 4.29
CA PHE A 53 4.96 4.28 3.02
C PHE A 53 6.10 3.43 2.45
N ASN A 54 5.77 2.46 1.60
CA ASN A 54 6.76 1.59 1.00
C ASN A 54 7.35 2.20 -0.29
N LYS A 55 8.41 3.00 -0.16
CA LYS A 55 9.13 3.60 -1.31
C LYS A 55 9.70 2.54 -2.25
N ASP A 56 10.01 1.36 -1.73
CA ASP A 56 10.54 0.22 -2.49
C ASP A 56 9.43 -0.64 -3.13
N THR A 57 8.23 -0.11 -3.42
CA THR A 57 7.09 -0.92 -3.89
C THR A 57 7.43 -1.79 -5.11
N HIS A 58 8.35 -1.33 -5.96
CA HIS A 58 8.79 -2.04 -7.16
C HIS A 58 9.34 -3.45 -6.86
N ILE A 59 9.86 -3.71 -5.65
CA ILE A 59 10.39 -5.03 -5.26
C ILE A 59 9.28 -6.09 -5.14
N LEU A 60 8.04 -5.66 -4.89
CA LEU A 60 6.88 -6.55 -4.76
C LEU A 60 6.09 -6.69 -6.07
N LEU A 61 6.18 -5.70 -6.95
CA LEU A 61 5.36 -5.61 -8.16
C LEU A 61 5.98 -6.26 -9.40
N ARG A 62 7.29 -6.55 -9.36
CA ARG A 62 8.01 -7.17 -10.49
C ARG A 62 8.33 -8.63 -10.17
N LEU A 63 7.93 -9.51 -11.08
CA LEU A 63 8.39 -10.91 -11.09
C LEU A 63 9.92 -10.93 -11.19
N SER A 64 10.55 -11.65 -10.26
CA SER A 64 12.00 -11.76 -10.14
C SER A 64 12.34 -13.12 -9.53
N PRO A 65 13.46 -13.76 -9.92
CA PRO A 65 13.97 -14.94 -9.22
C PRO A 65 14.18 -14.71 -7.72
N LYS A 66 14.36 -13.45 -7.29
CA LYS A 66 14.53 -13.05 -5.89
C LYS A 66 13.23 -12.69 -5.18
N ILE A 67 12.05 -12.97 -5.75
CA ILE A 67 10.78 -12.53 -5.17
C ILE A 67 10.56 -13.02 -3.74
N ILE A 68 11.02 -14.24 -3.41
CA ILE A 68 10.96 -14.78 -2.05
C ILE A 68 11.79 -13.93 -1.08
N ASP A 69 13.04 -13.63 -1.43
CA ASP A 69 13.90 -12.76 -0.63
C ASP A 69 13.30 -11.36 -0.45
N ARG A 70 12.65 -10.82 -1.49
CA ARG A 70 12.00 -9.50 -1.43
C ARG A 70 10.75 -9.49 -0.57
N ILE A 71 9.96 -10.56 -0.59
CA ILE A 71 8.82 -10.73 0.32
C ILE A 71 9.33 -10.82 1.76
N GLN A 72 10.42 -11.57 2.00
CA GLN A 72 11.04 -11.65 3.32
C GLN A 72 11.58 -10.30 3.79
N GLU A 73 12.29 -9.56 2.94
CA GLU A 73 12.77 -8.20 3.22
C GLU A 73 11.60 -7.27 3.61
N PHE A 74 10.51 -7.30 2.83
CA PHE A 74 9.32 -6.50 3.11
C PHE A 74 8.66 -6.89 4.44
N LYS A 75 8.55 -8.19 4.73
CA LYS A 75 8.05 -8.69 6.02
C LYS A 75 8.91 -8.17 7.18
N THR A 76 10.24 -8.26 7.07
CA THR A 76 11.15 -7.75 8.11
C THR A 76 11.02 -6.24 8.30
N LYS A 77 10.81 -5.46 7.23
CA LYS A 77 10.51 -4.02 7.34
C LYS A 77 9.19 -3.77 8.08
N LEU A 78 8.15 -4.57 7.82
CA LEU A 78 6.87 -4.51 8.56
C LEU A 78 7.05 -4.79 10.04
N GLU A 79 7.71 -5.88 10.42
CA GLU A 79 7.88 -6.28 11.82
C GLU A 79 8.70 -5.25 12.62
N ASN A 80 9.67 -4.61 11.97
CA ASN A 80 10.56 -3.63 12.60
C ASN A 80 10.09 -2.17 12.46
N ASN A 81 8.96 -1.91 11.79
CA ASN A 81 8.47 -0.57 11.44
C ASN A 81 9.52 0.32 10.74
N ASN A 82 10.27 -0.25 9.78
CA ASN A 82 11.38 0.43 9.10
C ASN A 82 11.05 0.72 7.61
N PHE A 83 10.35 1.83 7.35
CA PHE A 83 9.88 2.27 6.01
C PHE A 83 10.28 3.70 5.64
#